data_AF-A0A1A8IFM4-F1
#
_entry.id   AF-A0A1A8IFM4-F1
#
_cell.length_a   1.000
_cell.length_b   1.000
_cell.length_c   1.000
_cell.angle_alpha   90.00
_cell.angle_beta   90.00
_cell.angle_gamma   90.00
#
_symmetry.space_group_name_H-M   'P 1'
#
loop_
_entity.id
_entity.type
_entity.pdbx_description
1 polymer ?
#
loop_
_entity_poly.entity_id
_entity_poly.type
_entity_poly.pdbx_seq_one_letter_code
_entity_poly.pdbx_strand_id
1 'polypeptide(L)'
;MRRVVVLLAVLWASDAVRFGQLCSGNQDNRRRTSDSWGQGHYGARRGGRTHQGLDIVCSDGSTVYAPFDVTLNGKVTVYNDKSKAAINQGISMTGEGLCFKLFYVRPDQTSGSVKKGERIGTMLPMQSVYSGITSHVHVQMCDKSDPTPYF
;
A
#
# COMPACT_ATOMS: atom_id res chain seq x y z
N MET A 1 -8.27 2.32 60.97
CA MET A 1 -8.96 2.67 59.72
C MET A 1 -8.00 2.44 58.55
N ARG A 2 -8.14 1.34 57.80
CA ARG A 2 -7.26 1.02 56.66
C ARG A 2 -7.76 1.75 55.42
N ARG A 3 -6.94 2.65 54.88
CA ARG A 3 -7.18 3.31 53.58
C ARG A 3 -6.77 2.34 52.47
N VAL A 4 -7.74 1.90 51.67
CA VAL A 4 -7.49 1.17 50.43
C VAL A 4 -7.31 2.23 49.34
N VAL A 5 -6.12 2.31 48.77
CA VAL A 5 -5.84 3.11 47.58
C VAL A 5 -6.06 2.22 46.37
N VAL A 6 -7.14 2.47 45.62
CA VAL A 6 -7.40 1.81 44.34
C VAL A 6 -6.71 2.63 43.25
N LEU A 7 -5.59 2.12 42.76
CA LEU A 7 -4.91 2.66 41.57
C LEU A 7 -5.67 2.15 40.34
N LEU A 8 -6.49 3.02 39.73
CA LEU A 8 -7.00 2.79 38.37
C LEU A 8 -5.85 3.00 37.38
N ALA A 9 -5.32 1.91 36.83
CA ALA A 9 -4.44 1.96 35.68
C ALA A 9 -5.27 2.28 34.44
N VAL A 10 -5.16 3.51 33.93
CA VAL A 10 -5.76 3.91 32.65
C VAL A 10 -4.87 3.35 31.54
N LEU A 11 -5.25 2.21 30.97
CA LEU A 11 -4.64 1.66 29.77
C LEU A 11 -5.01 2.57 28.59
N TRP A 12 -4.08 3.44 28.18
CA TRP A 12 -4.17 4.15 26.91
C TRP A 12 -3.92 3.14 25.79
N ALA A 13 -5.00 2.61 25.20
CA ALA A 13 -4.91 1.90 23.95
C ALA A 13 -4.64 2.93 22.85
N SER A 14 -3.39 3.04 22.41
CA SER A 14 -3.07 3.75 21.18
C SER A 14 -3.73 2.98 20.04
N ASP A 15 -4.71 3.57 19.35
CA ASP A 15 -5.25 2.96 18.14
C ASP A 15 -4.10 2.78 17.14
N ALA A 16 -3.78 1.52 16.84
CA ALA A 16 -2.73 1.21 15.88
C ALA A 16 -3.14 1.71 14.50
N VAL A 17 -2.26 2.46 13.84
CA VAL A 17 -2.46 2.98 12.48
C VAL A 17 -2.80 1.82 11.53
N ARG A 18 -3.92 1.93 10.80
CA ARG A 18 -4.40 0.93 9.85
C ARG A 18 -4.78 1.54 8.51
N PHE A 19 -4.25 1.00 7.42
CA PHE A 19 -4.56 1.47 6.07
C PHE A 19 -6.06 1.38 5.80
N GLY A 20 -6.66 2.51 5.40
CA GLY A 20 -7.98 2.53 4.80
C GLY A 20 -8.01 1.77 3.47
N GLN A 21 -9.22 1.59 2.92
CA GLN A 21 -9.42 0.96 1.61
C GLN A 21 -8.52 1.61 0.56
N LEU A 22 -7.68 0.80 -0.09
CA LEU A 22 -6.81 1.28 -1.18
C LEU A 22 -7.48 1.19 -2.54
N CYS A 23 -8.39 0.24 -2.76
CA CYS A 23 -8.92 -0.04 -4.09
C CYS A 23 -10.44 -0.16 -4.08
N SER A 24 -11.10 0.51 -5.02
CA SER A 24 -12.57 0.52 -5.19
C SER A 24 -13.25 -0.86 -5.19
N GLY A 25 -12.61 -1.90 -5.72
CA GLY A 25 -13.14 -3.27 -5.70
C GLY A 25 -12.67 -4.15 -4.53
N ASN A 26 -12.03 -3.58 -3.51
CA ASN A 26 -11.40 -4.32 -2.41
C ASN A 26 -11.47 -3.54 -1.08
N GLN A 27 -12.65 -3.53 -0.45
CA GLN A 27 -12.92 -2.77 0.78
C GLN A 27 -12.01 -3.17 1.95
N ASP A 28 -11.72 -4.47 2.08
CA ASP A 28 -10.95 -5.01 3.20
C ASP A 28 -9.44 -5.11 2.94
N ASN A 29 -8.94 -4.49 1.86
CA ASN A 29 -7.54 -4.61 1.45
C ASN A 29 -7.05 -6.08 1.38
N ARG A 30 -7.87 -6.98 0.81
CA ARG A 30 -7.49 -8.38 0.59
C ARG A 30 -6.13 -8.47 -0.09
N ARG A 31 -5.24 -9.28 0.48
CA ARG A 31 -3.86 -9.46 0.03
C ARG A 31 -3.82 -10.43 -1.16
N ARG A 32 -2.95 -10.16 -2.12
CA ARG A 32 -2.62 -11.12 -3.19
C ARG A 32 -1.91 -12.32 -2.55
N THR A 33 -2.34 -13.52 -2.94
CA THR A 33 -1.77 -14.79 -2.47
C THR A 33 -0.75 -15.30 -3.49
N SER A 34 -0.85 -16.57 -3.89
CA SER A 34 0.04 -17.21 -4.86
C SER A 34 -0.62 -17.28 -6.23
N ASP A 35 0.15 -16.97 -7.26
CA ASP A 35 -0.19 -17.21 -8.66
C ASP A 35 1.08 -17.63 -9.44
N SER A 36 0.98 -17.76 -10.76
CA SER A 36 2.10 -18.17 -11.63
C SER A 36 3.30 -17.21 -11.59
N TRP A 37 3.12 -15.98 -11.09
CA TRP A 37 4.16 -14.96 -10.96
C TRP A 37 4.73 -14.85 -9.54
N GLY A 38 4.36 -15.75 -8.64
CA GLY A 38 4.86 -15.82 -7.27
C GLY A 38 3.82 -15.40 -6.23
N GLN A 39 4.29 -14.90 -5.08
CA GLN A 39 3.44 -14.62 -3.91
C GLN A 39 3.44 -13.15 -3.52
N GLY A 40 2.31 -12.64 -3.05
CA GLY A 40 2.11 -11.21 -2.75
C GLY A 40 2.55 -10.73 -1.36
N HIS A 41 2.93 -11.62 -0.44
CA HIS A 41 3.30 -11.24 0.93
C HIS A 41 4.72 -10.64 1.01
N TYR A 42 4.99 -9.83 2.04
CA TYR A 42 6.33 -9.33 2.34
C TYR A 42 7.31 -10.48 2.60
N GLY A 43 8.54 -10.36 2.10
CA GLY A 43 9.56 -11.40 2.23
C GLY A 43 9.43 -12.57 1.25
N ALA A 44 8.39 -12.61 0.40
CA ALA A 44 8.24 -13.63 -0.63
C ALA A 44 9.48 -13.68 -1.57
N ARG A 45 9.86 -14.88 -2.02
CA ARG A 45 11.03 -15.06 -2.90
C ARG A 45 10.81 -14.38 -4.27
N ARG A 46 11.86 -13.73 -4.78
CA ARG A 46 11.93 -13.07 -6.10
C ARG A 46 13.27 -13.39 -6.76
N GLY A 47 13.48 -14.66 -7.13
CA GLY A 47 14.78 -15.16 -7.55
C GLY A 47 15.79 -15.04 -6.42
N GLY A 48 16.90 -14.31 -6.65
CA GLY A 48 17.91 -13.99 -5.63
C GLY A 48 17.58 -12.81 -4.70
N ARG A 49 16.37 -12.24 -4.80
CA ARG A 49 15.91 -11.10 -3.98
C ARG A 49 14.65 -11.49 -3.19
N THR A 50 14.29 -10.65 -2.23
CA THR A 50 13.03 -10.73 -1.48
C THR A 50 12.05 -9.65 -1.91
N HIS A 51 10.76 -9.92 -1.73
CA HIS A 51 9.68 -8.97 -1.94
C HIS A 51 9.67 -7.93 -0.81
N GLN A 52 9.88 -6.66 -1.14
CA GLN A 52 10.07 -5.56 -0.17
C GLN A 52 8.77 -4.83 0.20
N GLY A 53 7.62 -5.39 -0.18
CA GLY A 53 6.32 -4.80 0.08
C GLY A 53 5.23 -5.85 0.19
N LEU A 54 3.99 -5.39 0.24
CA LEU A 54 2.79 -6.20 0.30
C LEU A 54 1.88 -5.86 -0.87
N ASP A 55 1.43 -6.89 -1.57
CA ASP A 55 0.55 -6.75 -2.73
C ASP A 55 -0.91 -6.82 -2.28
N ILE A 56 -1.66 -5.74 -2.50
CA ILE A 56 -3.09 -5.62 -2.18
C ILE A 56 -3.89 -5.76 -3.47
N VAL A 57 -4.82 -6.71 -3.53
CA VAL A 57 -5.60 -7.01 -4.74
C VAL A 57 -6.31 -5.75 -5.23
N CYS A 58 -6.12 -5.43 -6.51
CA CYS A 58 -6.75 -4.29 -7.16
C CYS A 58 -6.80 -4.53 -8.66
N SER A 59 -8.00 -4.52 -9.24
CA SER A 59 -8.18 -4.82 -10.67
C SER A 59 -7.64 -3.68 -11.53
N ASP A 60 -7.11 -4.01 -12.71
CA ASP A 60 -6.66 -3.03 -13.69
C ASP A 60 -7.74 -1.96 -13.95
N GLY A 61 -7.35 -0.69 -14.00
CA GLY A 61 -8.29 0.43 -14.20
C GLY A 61 -9.10 0.84 -12.97
N SER A 62 -9.01 0.12 -11.86
CA SER A 62 -9.72 0.47 -10.62
C SER A 62 -9.27 1.82 -10.08
N THR A 63 -10.19 2.52 -9.42
CA THR A 63 -9.84 3.71 -8.63
C THR A 63 -9.04 3.28 -7.41
N VAL A 64 -7.93 4.00 -7.16
CA VAL A 64 -7.09 3.87 -5.97
C VAL A 64 -7.32 5.08 -5.07
N TYR A 65 -7.50 4.83 -3.77
CA TYR A 65 -7.81 5.85 -2.77
C TYR A 65 -6.64 6.12 -1.82
N ALA A 66 -6.65 7.31 -1.22
CA ALA A 66 -5.77 7.63 -0.10
C ALA A 66 -6.19 6.82 1.15
N PRO A 67 -5.28 6.02 1.74
CA PRO A 67 -5.61 5.21 2.92
C PRO A 67 -5.76 6.05 4.20
N PHE A 68 -5.22 7.27 4.18
CA PHE A 68 -5.19 8.26 5.25
C PHE A 68 -5.31 9.66 4.67
N ASP A 69 -5.33 10.67 5.53
CA ASP A 69 -4.89 12.00 5.12
C ASP A 69 -3.40 11.93 4.79
N VAL A 70 -3.03 12.24 3.55
CA VAL A 70 -1.67 12.07 3.04
C VAL A 70 -1.14 13.34 2.39
N THR A 71 0.17 13.51 2.48
CA THR A 71 0.95 14.43 1.64
C THR A 71 1.63 13.63 0.53
N LEU A 72 1.52 14.11 -0.70
CA LEU A 72 2.11 13.51 -1.89
C LEU A 72 3.54 14.02 -2.07
N ASN A 73 4.49 13.10 -2.09
CA ASN A 73 5.93 13.36 -2.10
C ASN A 73 6.58 13.14 -3.48
N GLY A 74 5.78 13.04 -4.54
CA GLY A 74 6.26 12.90 -5.91
C GLY A 74 6.06 11.51 -6.52
N LYS A 75 6.19 11.49 -7.86
CA LYS A 75 6.09 10.27 -8.67
C LYS A 75 7.21 9.27 -8.34
N VAL A 76 6.90 7.99 -8.52
CA VAL A 76 7.86 6.89 -8.44
C VAL A 76 7.95 6.20 -9.81
N THR A 77 9.17 6.03 -10.30
CA THR A 77 9.47 5.13 -11.41
C THR A 77 9.79 3.75 -10.83
N VAL A 78 9.00 2.73 -11.18
CA VAL A 78 9.07 1.39 -10.55
C VAL A 78 10.14 0.52 -11.21
N TYR A 79 10.36 0.70 -12.51
CA TYR A 79 11.21 -0.09 -13.36
C TYR A 79 12.08 0.79 -14.26
N ASN A 80 13.28 0.30 -14.57
CA ASN A 80 14.09 0.84 -15.67
C ASN A 80 13.87 0.07 -16.99
N ASP A 81 13.14 -1.04 -16.94
CA ASP A 81 12.87 -1.93 -18.08
C ASP A 81 11.74 -1.37 -18.95
N LYS A 82 12.05 -1.14 -20.24
CA LYS A 82 11.10 -0.61 -21.23
C LYS A 82 9.92 -1.55 -21.51
N SER A 83 10.09 -2.87 -21.35
CA SER A 83 8.99 -3.84 -21.52
C SER A 83 7.88 -3.66 -20.47
N LYS A 84 8.18 -2.96 -19.37
CA LYS A 84 7.26 -2.71 -18.26
C LYS A 84 6.69 -1.30 -18.26
N ALA A 85 6.88 -0.53 -19.35
CA ALA A 85 6.48 0.87 -19.44
C ALA A 85 5.00 1.11 -19.08
N ALA A 86 4.10 0.18 -19.46
CA ALA A 86 2.67 0.27 -19.19
C ALA A 86 2.30 0.31 -17.69
N ILE A 87 3.16 -0.21 -16.82
CA ILE A 87 2.96 -0.24 -15.36
C ILE A 87 4.06 0.52 -14.60
N ASN A 88 4.83 1.36 -15.27
CA ASN A 88 6.03 1.96 -14.70
C ASN A 88 5.77 3.29 -13.97
N GLN A 89 4.71 3.36 -13.16
CA GLN A 89 4.42 4.54 -12.36
C GLN A 89 3.96 4.15 -10.96
N GLY A 90 4.15 5.09 -10.05
CA GLY A 90 3.68 5.02 -8.68
C GLY A 90 3.76 6.40 -8.03
N ILE A 91 3.44 6.43 -6.75
CA ILE A 91 3.42 7.66 -5.95
C ILE A 91 4.04 7.39 -4.58
N SER A 92 4.87 8.33 -4.10
CA SER A 92 5.43 8.33 -2.75
C SER A 92 4.62 9.27 -1.88
N MET A 93 4.29 8.88 -0.65
CA MET A 93 3.38 9.63 0.21
C MET A 93 3.76 9.48 1.69
N THR A 94 3.29 10.41 2.52
CA THR A 94 3.40 10.37 3.98
C THR A 94 2.05 10.68 4.62
N GLY A 95 1.73 10.02 5.72
CA GLY A 95 0.47 10.20 6.47
C GLY A 95 0.44 9.31 7.70
N GLU A 96 -0.23 9.73 8.77
CA GLU A 96 -0.29 8.98 10.06
C GLU A 96 1.09 8.58 10.62
N GLY A 97 2.10 9.43 10.42
CA GLY A 97 3.48 9.13 10.84
C GLY A 97 4.20 8.08 9.98
N LEU A 98 3.57 7.59 8.92
CA LEU A 98 4.14 6.61 7.98
C LEU A 98 4.68 7.28 6.72
N CYS A 99 5.70 6.67 6.13
CA CYS A 99 6.17 6.96 4.77
C CYS A 99 6.06 5.69 3.92
N PHE A 100 5.32 5.76 2.82
CA PHE A 100 5.09 4.61 1.96
C PHE A 100 4.94 5.00 0.49
N LYS A 101 5.03 4.00 -0.37
CA LYS A 101 4.92 4.11 -1.82
C LYS A 101 3.85 3.14 -2.29
N LEU A 102 3.08 3.57 -3.29
CA LEU A 102 2.19 2.71 -4.04
C LEU A 102 2.72 2.58 -5.46
N PHE A 103 3.05 1.36 -5.88
CA PHE A 103 3.45 1.08 -7.26
C PHE A 103 2.25 0.63 -8.08
N TYR A 104 2.41 0.76 -9.40
CA TYR A 104 1.41 0.41 -10.41
C TYR A 104 0.17 1.30 -10.37
N VAL A 105 0.34 2.53 -9.90
CA VAL A 105 -0.72 3.54 -9.85
C VAL A 105 -0.30 4.70 -10.73
N ARG A 106 -1.17 5.10 -11.66
CA ARG A 106 -1.07 6.39 -12.34
C ARG A 106 -1.70 7.44 -11.44
N PRO A 107 -0.89 8.29 -10.77
CA PRO A 107 -1.43 9.28 -9.87
C PRO A 107 -2.17 10.37 -10.66
N ASP A 108 -3.26 10.90 -10.09
CA ASP A 108 -3.98 12.04 -10.67
C ASP A 108 -3.18 13.35 -10.43
N GLN A 109 -2.42 13.42 -9.35
CA GLN A 109 -1.51 14.50 -8.99
C GLN A 109 -0.30 13.95 -8.21
N THR A 110 0.84 14.64 -8.23
CA THR A 110 2.09 14.15 -7.63
C THR A 110 2.60 14.97 -6.46
N SER A 111 1.93 16.06 -6.11
CA SER A 111 2.23 16.93 -4.97
C SER A 111 0.93 17.43 -4.32
N GLY A 112 1.05 18.04 -3.15
CA GLY A 112 -0.09 18.52 -2.37
C GLY A 112 -0.59 17.49 -1.36
N SER A 113 -1.80 17.67 -0.87
CA SER A 113 -2.42 16.80 0.14
C SER A 113 -3.74 16.23 -0.39
N VAL A 114 -4.07 15.02 0.05
CA VAL A 114 -5.30 14.29 -0.32
C VAL A 114 -5.90 13.71 0.96
N LYS A 115 -7.23 13.81 1.12
CA LYS A 115 -7.92 13.31 2.32
C LYS A 115 -8.17 11.81 2.23
N LYS A 116 -8.29 11.16 3.38
CA LYS A 116 -8.62 9.73 3.47
C LYS A 116 -9.88 9.42 2.65
N GLY A 117 -9.81 8.35 1.84
CA GLY A 117 -10.92 7.90 0.99
C GLY A 117 -11.07 8.69 -0.30
N GLU A 118 -10.41 9.83 -0.48
CA GLU A 118 -10.36 10.51 -1.76
C GLU A 118 -9.51 9.73 -2.76
N ARG A 119 -9.84 9.90 -4.03
CA ARG A 119 -9.13 9.28 -5.13
C ARG A 119 -7.73 9.89 -5.28
N ILE A 120 -6.72 9.03 -5.38
CA ILE A 120 -5.33 9.42 -5.66
C ILE A 120 -4.90 9.06 -7.09
N GLY A 121 -5.60 8.14 -7.75
CA GLY A 121 -5.22 7.71 -9.08
C GLY A 121 -5.95 6.48 -9.57
N THR A 122 -5.40 5.89 -10.62
CA THR A 122 -5.93 4.69 -11.29
C THR A 122 -4.91 3.57 -11.27
N MET A 123 -5.35 2.34 -10.98
CA MET A 123 -4.54 1.14 -11.12
C MET A 123 -4.15 0.94 -12.59
N LEU A 124 -2.85 0.77 -12.85
CA LEU A 124 -2.30 0.57 -14.19
C LEU A 124 -2.66 -0.82 -14.76
N PRO A 125 -2.61 -1.01 -16.09
CA PRO A 125 -2.99 -2.27 -16.74
C PRO A 125 -1.93 -3.36 -16.51
N MET A 126 -1.94 -4.01 -15.35
CA MET A 126 -0.98 -5.04 -14.99
C MET A 126 -1.07 -6.29 -15.86
N GLN A 127 -2.27 -6.68 -16.28
CA GLN A 127 -2.46 -7.86 -17.13
C GLN A 127 -1.76 -7.75 -18.48
N SER A 128 -1.54 -6.54 -19.00
CA SER A 128 -0.83 -6.35 -20.27
C SER A 128 0.67 -6.62 -20.18
N VAL A 129 1.23 -6.66 -18.97
CA VAL A 129 2.67 -6.89 -18.72
C VAL A 129 2.90 -8.25 -18.06
N TYR A 130 2.01 -8.66 -17.16
CA TYR A 130 2.07 -9.92 -16.44
C TYR A 130 0.74 -10.67 -16.59
N SER A 131 0.47 -11.20 -17.78
CA SER A 131 -0.76 -11.94 -18.04
C SER A 131 -0.96 -13.08 -17.03
N GLY A 132 -2.12 -13.11 -16.38
CA GLY A 132 -2.49 -14.14 -15.39
C GLY A 132 -1.99 -13.89 -13.97
N ILE A 133 -1.32 -12.76 -13.70
CA ILE A 133 -1.06 -12.35 -12.31
C ILE A 133 -2.37 -11.93 -11.63
N THR A 134 -2.46 -12.02 -10.31
CA THR A 134 -3.51 -11.29 -9.59
C THR A 134 -3.15 -9.80 -9.61
N SER A 135 -3.92 -8.96 -10.33
CA SER A 135 -3.67 -7.52 -10.35
C SER A 135 -3.72 -6.93 -8.93
N HIS A 136 -2.77 -6.04 -8.63
CA HIS A 136 -2.58 -5.53 -7.28
C HIS A 136 -1.89 -4.16 -7.26
N VAL A 137 -2.18 -3.37 -6.23
CA VAL A 137 -1.31 -2.25 -5.84
C VAL A 137 -0.22 -2.83 -4.93
N HIS A 138 1.03 -2.53 -5.24
CA HIS A 138 2.15 -2.91 -4.38
C HIS A 138 2.45 -1.79 -3.38
N VAL A 139 2.28 -2.10 -2.10
CA VAL A 139 2.51 -1.18 -0.98
C VAL A 139 3.90 -1.43 -0.42
N GLN A 140 4.75 -0.41 -0.42
CA GLN A 140 6.11 -0.53 0.10
C GLN A 140 6.41 0.63 1.05
N MET A 141 6.83 0.33 2.28
CA MET A 141 7.34 1.35 3.20
C MET A 141 8.59 2.01 2.62
N CYS A 142 8.80 3.31 2.88
CA CYS A 142 9.95 4.03 2.33
C CYS A 142 11.30 3.43 2.75
N ASP A 143 11.37 2.93 3.98
CA ASP A 143 12.52 2.24 4.58
C ASP A 143 12.56 0.74 4.24
N LYS A 144 11.57 0.23 3.50
CA LYS A 144 11.39 -1.18 3.10
C LYS A 144 11.14 -2.13 4.26
N SER A 145 10.69 -1.62 5.41
CA SER A 145 10.15 -2.44 6.50
C SER A 145 8.86 -3.16 6.08
N ASP A 146 8.47 -4.17 6.85
CA ASP A 146 7.26 -4.96 6.59
C ASP A 146 5.99 -4.10 6.78
N PRO A 147 5.18 -3.85 5.74
CA PRO A 147 3.93 -3.09 5.87
C PRO A 147 2.79 -3.90 6.48
N THR A 148 2.93 -5.23 6.64
CA THR A 148 1.88 -6.15 7.09
C THR A 148 1.17 -5.74 8.39
N PRO A 149 1.86 -5.20 9.43
CA PRO A 149 1.20 -4.79 10.68
C PRO A 149 0.14 -3.68 10.52
N TYR A 150 0.16 -2.93 9.41
CA TYR A 150 -0.79 -1.84 9.16
C TYR A 150 -2.04 -2.28 8.38
N PHE A 151 -2.22 -3.58 8.09
CA PHE A 151 -3.36 -4.15 7.36
C PHE A 151 -4.06 -5.22 8.20
#